data_AF-A0A947FPH9-F1
#
_entry.id   AF-A0A947FPH9-F1
#
_cell.length_a   1.000
_cell.length_b   1.000
_cell.length_c   1.000
_cell.angle_alpha   90.00
_cell.angle_beta   90.00
_cell.angle_gamma   90.00
#
_symmetry.space_group_name_H-M   'P 1'
#
loop_
_entity.id
_entity.type
_entity.pdbx_description
1 polymer ?
#
loop_
_entity_poly.entity_id
_entity_poly.type
_entity_poly.pdbx_seq_one_letter_code
_entity_poly.pdbx_strand_id
1 'polypeptide(L)'
;MEVAERQAKLKRIIEAHWQPVYNFAFRMTLDRERAGAVVEETFLRTYLGQDRMPGKDQVEAWLLRICHHVLDQSLPRSPEVSFDMLDDTLRSEATRTDVVRSLTDPERDFMLWEMKQGCMTAVVNCLSPGERAAFTLANIICMEDADAAQTLGITKSAYKVRLSRAQKKITDYLAPRCEHVDPLNPCRCPARVGTAVRKGFIRSTGEVQIRSAVEPFGRYGAGPGNEDAPLRDVQSIYRNLPLPDPPEDLRERIVAKLEAGDWDGLLEAAQQDGS
;
A
#
# COMPACT_ATOMS: atom_id res chain seq x y z
N MET A 1 0.37 26.90 20.85
CA MET A 1 -0.21 25.63 21.32
C MET A 1 0.76 25.04 22.32
N GLU A 2 0.31 24.72 23.53
CA GLU A 2 1.14 24.06 24.55
C GLU A 2 1.60 22.68 24.04
N VAL A 3 2.81 22.24 24.39
CA VAL A 3 3.39 20.96 23.91
C VAL A 3 2.43 19.79 24.19
N ALA A 4 1.84 19.73 25.38
CA ALA A 4 0.88 18.70 25.77
C ALA A 4 -0.39 18.72 24.89
N GLU A 5 -0.91 19.90 24.54
CA GLU A 5 -2.07 20.04 23.64
C GLU A 5 -1.74 19.58 22.22
N ARG A 6 -0.52 19.90 21.74
CA ARG A 6 -0.01 19.47 20.44
C ARG A 6 0.08 17.95 20.37
N GLN A 7 0.72 17.33 21.36
CA GLN A 7 0.88 15.88 21.48
C GLN A 7 -0.50 15.17 21.55
N ALA A 8 -1.41 15.64 22.40
CA ALA A 8 -2.74 15.07 22.51
C ALA A 8 -3.54 15.16 21.20
N LYS A 9 -3.44 16.29 20.49
CA LYS A 9 -4.08 16.47 19.18
C LYS A 9 -3.47 15.53 18.13
N LEU A 10 -2.15 15.35 18.12
CA LEU A 10 -1.49 14.46 17.15
C LEU A 10 -1.80 12.99 17.44
N LYS A 11 -1.83 12.56 18.70
CA LYS A 11 -2.19 11.20 19.08
C LYS A 11 -3.53 10.77 18.49
N ARG A 12 -4.55 11.64 18.57
CA ARG A 12 -5.87 11.40 17.97
C ARG A 12 -5.81 11.25 16.45
N ILE A 13 -4.95 12.02 15.79
CA ILE A 13 -4.75 11.94 14.33
C ILE A 13 -4.03 10.64 13.95
N ILE A 14 -3.01 10.23 14.71
CA ILE A 14 -2.31 8.96 14.52
C ILE A 14 -3.31 7.82 14.64
N GLU A 15 -4.05 7.75 15.74
CA GLU A 15 -5.03 6.68 16.01
C GLU A 15 -6.07 6.54 14.88
N ALA A 16 -6.50 7.67 14.29
CA ALA A 16 -7.51 7.68 13.23
C ALA A 16 -6.96 7.40 11.83
N HIS A 17 -5.74 7.84 11.49
CA HIS A 17 -5.28 7.91 10.09
C HIS A 17 -3.99 7.14 9.79
N TRP A 18 -3.39 6.43 10.76
CA TRP A 18 -2.15 5.69 10.50
C TRP A 18 -2.31 4.57 9.46
N GLN A 19 -3.47 3.90 9.39
CA GLN A 19 -3.70 2.80 8.46
C GLN A 19 -3.73 3.25 6.98
N PRO A 20 -4.50 4.29 6.58
CA PRO A 20 -4.43 4.84 5.22
C PRO A 20 -3.02 5.28 4.82
N VAL A 21 -2.29 5.96 5.73
CA VAL A 21 -0.91 6.42 5.48
C VAL A 21 0.03 5.24 5.28
N TYR A 22 -0.05 4.21 6.12
CA TYR A 22 0.73 2.99 5.97
C TYR A 22 0.38 2.23 4.69
N ASN A 23 -0.90 2.11 4.33
CA ASN A 23 -1.31 1.47 3.08
C ASN A 23 -0.67 2.19 1.90
N PHE A 24 -0.78 3.53 1.84
CA PHE A 24 -0.13 4.30 0.78
C PHE A 24 1.40 4.10 0.75
N ALA A 25 2.08 4.21 1.89
CA ALA A 25 3.52 4.01 2.00
C ALA A 25 3.96 2.60 1.56
N PHE A 26 3.23 1.57 1.97
CA PHE A 26 3.50 0.18 1.59
C PHE A 26 3.32 -0.03 0.08
N ARG A 27 2.25 0.49 -0.53
CA ARG A 27 2.07 0.40 -1.99
C ARG A 27 3.19 1.10 -2.76
N MET A 28 3.75 2.14 -2.16
CA MET A 28 4.81 2.94 -2.76
C MET A 28 6.22 2.34 -2.56
N THR A 29 6.43 1.47 -1.58
CA THR A 29 7.78 0.94 -1.23
C THR A 29 7.93 -0.56 -1.44
N LEU A 30 6.84 -1.34 -1.46
CA LEU A 30 6.83 -2.80 -1.45
C LEU A 30 7.58 -3.43 -0.25
N ASP A 31 7.94 -2.63 0.76
CA ASP A 31 8.78 -3.05 1.87
C ASP A 31 8.19 -2.52 3.17
N ARG A 32 7.94 -3.42 4.12
CA ARG A 32 7.23 -3.11 5.38
C ARG A 32 8.06 -2.21 6.29
N GLU A 33 9.38 -2.38 6.31
CA GLU A 33 10.28 -1.58 7.16
C GLU A 33 10.43 -0.18 6.58
N ARG A 34 10.66 -0.06 5.26
CA ARG A 34 10.68 1.24 4.56
C ARG A 34 9.34 1.96 4.70
N ALA A 35 8.22 1.24 4.56
CA ALA A 35 6.90 1.81 4.77
C ALA A 35 6.72 2.33 6.21
N GLY A 36 7.13 1.55 7.22
CA GLY A 36 7.08 1.96 8.63
C GLY A 36 7.91 3.22 8.90
N ALA A 37 9.14 3.28 8.39
CA ALA A 37 10.00 4.45 8.50
C ALA A 37 9.39 5.69 7.83
N VAL A 38 8.78 5.53 6.65
CA VAL A 38 8.06 6.62 5.96
C VAL A 38 6.87 7.10 6.78
N VAL A 39 6.11 6.20 7.41
CA VAL A 39 4.96 6.57 8.24
C VAL A 39 5.41 7.34 9.48
N GLU A 40 6.47 6.89 10.16
CA GLU A 40 7.07 7.60 11.30
C GLU A 40 7.50 9.02 10.91
N GLU A 41 8.25 9.16 9.83
CA GLU A 41 8.70 10.45 9.31
C GLU A 41 7.51 11.35 8.90
N THR A 42 6.45 10.76 8.34
CA THR A 42 5.22 11.49 7.99
C THR A 42 4.61 12.11 9.23
N PHE A 43 4.44 11.34 10.31
CA PHE A 43 3.85 11.85 11.55
C PHE A 43 4.76 12.83 12.30
N LEU A 44 6.09 12.66 12.23
CA LEU A 44 7.04 13.68 12.69
C LEU A 44 6.84 15.00 11.94
N ARG A 45 6.78 14.98 10.59
CA ARG A 45 6.54 16.21 9.81
C ARG A 45 5.16 16.80 10.07
N THR A 46 4.16 15.97 10.32
CA THR A 46 2.85 16.42 10.78
C THR A 46 2.95 17.12 12.14
N TYR A 47 3.70 16.56 13.10
CA TYR A 47 3.94 17.18 14.40
C TYR A 47 4.58 18.56 14.25
N LEU A 48 5.60 18.68 13.41
CA LEU A 48 6.27 19.96 13.14
C LEU A 48 5.34 20.96 12.45
N GLY A 49 4.53 20.50 11.49
CA GLY A 49 3.63 21.31 10.68
C GLY A 49 2.21 21.50 11.22
N GLN A 50 1.92 21.06 12.44
CA GLN A 50 0.56 20.87 12.95
C GLN A 50 -0.30 22.13 12.99
N ASP A 51 0.31 23.33 13.04
CA ASP A 51 -0.41 24.61 13.00
C ASP A 51 -1.08 24.88 11.65
N ARG A 52 -0.57 24.24 10.58
CA ARG A 52 -1.09 24.36 9.21
C ARG A 52 -2.03 23.20 8.84
N MET A 53 -2.29 22.30 9.79
CA MET A 53 -3.14 21.15 9.57
C MET A 53 -4.56 21.62 9.25
N PRO A 54 -5.17 21.14 8.15
CA PRO A 54 -6.50 21.56 7.76
C PRO A 54 -7.57 20.95 8.69
N GLY A 55 -8.83 21.28 8.41
CA GLY A 55 -9.98 20.70 9.11
C GLY A 55 -10.11 19.19 8.91
N LYS A 56 -11.02 18.59 9.68
CA LYS A 56 -11.21 17.12 9.77
C LYS A 56 -11.38 16.43 8.41
N ASP A 57 -12.12 17.03 7.48
CA ASP A 57 -12.44 16.39 6.19
C ASP A 57 -11.26 16.39 5.20
N GLN A 58 -10.22 17.18 5.46
CA GLN A 58 -9.05 17.32 4.57
C GLN A 58 -7.77 16.78 5.19
N VAL A 59 -7.82 16.31 6.44
CA VAL A 59 -6.62 15.87 7.16
C VAL A 59 -5.97 14.67 6.51
N GLU A 60 -6.76 13.71 6.00
CA GLU A 60 -6.23 12.51 5.36
C GLU A 60 -5.46 12.85 4.07
N ALA A 61 -6.04 13.66 3.18
CA ALA A 61 -5.37 14.11 1.97
C ALA A 61 -4.09 14.90 2.28
N TRP A 62 -4.11 15.70 3.35
CA TRP A 62 -2.94 16.44 3.83
C TRP A 62 -1.83 15.51 4.38
N LEU A 63 -2.19 14.47 5.14
CA LEU A 63 -1.25 13.44 5.61
C LEU A 63 -0.64 12.68 4.44
N LEU A 64 -1.45 12.28 3.46
CA LEU A 64 -0.99 11.60 2.25
C LEU A 64 -0.08 12.49 1.40
N ARG A 65 -0.29 13.82 1.42
CA ARG A 65 0.61 14.78 0.76
C ARG A 65 1.97 14.83 1.44
N ILE A 66 2.01 14.85 2.77
CA ILE A 66 3.27 14.78 3.53
C ILE A 66 3.96 13.44 3.25
N CYS A 67 3.23 12.34 3.33
CA CYS A 67 3.75 11.00 3.03
C CYS A 67 4.33 10.91 1.61
N HIS A 68 3.62 11.44 0.61
CA HIS A 68 4.10 11.50 -0.76
C HIS A 68 5.39 12.31 -0.88
N HIS A 69 5.50 13.43 -0.16
CA HIS A 69 6.72 14.23 -0.17
C HIS A 69 7.91 13.49 0.46
N VAL A 70 7.71 12.75 1.55
CA VAL A 70 8.73 11.88 2.16
C VAL A 70 9.15 10.76 1.18
N LEU A 71 8.20 10.17 0.47
CA LEU A 71 8.45 9.14 -0.52
C LEU A 71 9.21 9.68 -1.73
N ASP A 72 8.85 10.86 -2.25
CA ASP A 72 9.51 11.48 -3.40
C ASP A 72 10.99 11.81 -3.11
N GLN A 73 11.33 12.08 -1.86
CA GLN A 73 12.71 12.31 -1.41
C GLN A 73 13.52 11.01 -1.21
N SER A 74 12.85 9.90 -0.88
CA SER A 74 13.51 8.65 -0.48
C SER A 74 13.50 7.57 -1.58
N LEU A 75 12.54 7.62 -2.51
CA LEU A 75 12.42 6.65 -3.59
C LEU A 75 13.38 6.98 -4.74
N PRO A 76 13.98 5.96 -5.39
CA PRO A 76 14.72 6.16 -6.63
C PRO A 76 13.82 6.74 -7.74
N ARG A 77 14.42 7.53 -8.63
CA ARG A 77 13.70 8.12 -9.78
C ARG A 77 13.21 7.08 -10.79
N SER A 78 13.86 5.92 -10.84
CA SER A 78 13.50 4.78 -11.67
C SER A 78 12.88 3.67 -10.82
N PRO A 79 11.95 2.88 -11.37
CA PRO A 79 11.40 1.74 -10.64
C PRO A 79 12.51 0.71 -10.34
N GLU A 80 12.52 0.20 -9.11
CA GLU A 80 13.48 -0.80 -8.63
C GLU A 80 13.17 -2.21 -9.17
N VAL A 81 11.94 -2.42 -9.64
CA VAL A 81 11.46 -3.66 -10.25
C VAL A 81 10.88 -3.35 -11.64
N SER A 82 10.98 -4.30 -12.56
CA SER A 82 10.37 -4.19 -13.90
C SER A 82 9.39 -5.32 -14.15
N PHE A 83 8.51 -5.14 -15.15
CA PHE A 83 7.59 -6.19 -15.57
C PHE A 83 8.31 -7.46 -16.04
N ASP A 84 9.47 -7.32 -16.68
CA ASP A 84 10.28 -8.45 -17.14
C ASP A 84 10.88 -9.22 -15.96
N MET A 85 11.45 -8.51 -14.97
CA MET A 85 11.96 -9.13 -13.74
C MET A 85 10.85 -9.88 -12.98
N LEU A 86 9.66 -9.29 -12.91
CA LEU A 86 8.51 -9.91 -12.27
C LEU A 86 8.06 -11.15 -13.06
N ASP A 87 8.04 -11.10 -14.39
CA ASP A 87 7.69 -12.23 -15.25
C ASP A 87 8.72 -13.37 -15.11
N ASP A 88 10.01 -13.09 -15.13
CA ASP A 88 11.07 -14.09 -14.92
C ASP A 88 10.93 -14.79 -13.56
N THR A 89 10.69 -13.99 -12.53
CA THR A 89 10.50 -14.50 -11.17
C THR A 89 9.25 -15.38 -11.07
N LEU A 90 8.15 -14.93 -11.68
CA LEU A 90 6.89 -15.66 -11.74
C LEU A 90 6.89 -16.77 -12.79
N ARG A 91 7.82 -16.91 -13.73
CA ARG A 91 7.82 -18.06 -14.66
C ARG A 91 8.45 -19.31 -14.05
N SER A 92 9.32 -19.16 -13.06
CA SER A 92 9.92 -20.28 -12.34
C SER A 92 8.87 -21.10 -11.58
N GLU A 93 8.92 -22.43 -11.74
CA GLU A 93 8.15 -23.42 -10.94
C GLU A 93 6.61 -23.26 -10.95
N ALA A 94 6.04 -22.80 -12.07
CA ALA A 94 4.63 -22.42 -12.22
C ALA A 94 3.54 -23.47 -11.98
N THR A 95 3.92 -24.72 -11.74
CA THR A 95 3.01 -25.85 -11.58
C THR A 95 3.00 -26.40 -10.15
N ARG A 96 3.88 -25.90 -9.27
CA ARG A 96 4.06 -26.43 -7.91
C ARG A 96 3.07 -25.81 -6.92
N THR A 97 2.17 -26.64 -6.40
CA THR A 97 1.15 -26.26 -5.39
C THR A 97 1.31 -27.01 -4.07
N ASP A 98 2.41 -27.73 -3.90
CA ASP A 98 2.75 -28.53 -2.72
C ASP A 98 2.65 -27.72 -1.43
N VAL A 99 3.23 -26.51 -1.41
CA VAL A 99 3.21 -25.62 -0.24
C VAL A 99 1.78 -25.29 0.20
N VAL A 100 0.87 -25.02 -0.74
CA VAL A 100 -0.51 -24.66 -0.40
C VAL A 100 -1.34 -25.87 0.01
N ARG A 101 -1.10 -27.03 -0.61
CA ARG A 101 -1.82 -28.27 -0.32
C ARG A 101 -1.50 -28.84 1.05
N SER A 102 -0.33 -28.52 1.61
CA SER A 102 0.09 -28.97 2.94
C SER A 102 -0.44 -28.10 4.09
N LEU A 103 -1.05 -26.94 3.81
CA LEU A 103 -1.54 -26.01 4.82
C LEU A 103 -2.98 -26.33 5.24
N THR A 104 -3.32 -25.97 6.47
CA THR A 104 -4.72 -25.92 6.91
C THR A 104 -5.50 -24.84 6.13
N ASP A 105 -6.84 -24.91 6.13
CA ASP A 105 -7.66 -23.93 5.41
C ASP A 105 -7.36 -22.47 5.83
N PRO A 106 -7.25 -22.12 7.14
CA PRO A 106 -6.92 -20.75 7.56
C PRO A 106 -5.53 -20.28 7.14
N GLU A 107 -4.52 -21.14 7.26
CA GLU A 107 -3.15 -20.83 6.86
C GLU A 107 -3.06 -20.63 5.34
N ARG A 108 -3.74 -21.49 4.57
CA ARG A 108 -3.83 -21.35 3.12
C ARG A 108 -4.44 -20.02 2.73
N ASP A 109 -5.56 -19.64 3.33
CA ASP A 109 -6.28 -18.43 2.97
C ASP A 109 -5.44 -17.19 3.28
N PHE A 110 -4.73 -17.18 4.41
CA PHE A 110 -3.74 -16.15 4.73
C PHE A 110 -2.59 -16.10 3.72
N MET A 111 -2.00 -17.24 3.34
CA MET A 111 -0.91 -17.28 2.38
C MET A 111 -1.33 -16.83 0.98
N LEU A 112 -2.56 -17.14 0.55
CA LEU A 112 -3.11 -16.65 -0.71
C LEU A 112 -3.40 -15.14 -0.66
N TRP A 113 -3.86 -14.66 0.48
CA TRP A 113 -4.03 -13.23 0.74
C TRP A 113 -2.70 -12.49 0.64
N GLU A 114 -1.66 -12.97 1.31
CA GLU A 114 -0.31 -12.37 1.32
C GLU A 114 0.31 -12.42 -0.08
N MET A 115 0.11 -13.52 -0.81
CA MET A 115 0.51 -13.65 -2.22
C MET A 115 -0.15 -12.59 -3.10
N LYS A 116 -1.47 -12.37 -2.95
CA LYS A 116 -2.19 -11.34 -3.68
C LYS A 116 -1.69 -9.95 -3.32
N GLN A 117 -1.42 -9.67 -2.04
CA GLN A 117 -0.83 -8.41 -1.58
C GLN A 117 0.53 -8.14 -2.21
N GLY A 118 1.46 -9.09 -2.09
CA GLY A 118 2.81 -8.96 -2.62
C GLY A 118 2.82 -8.82 -4.14
N CYS A 119 2.09 -9.67 -4.86
CA CYS A 119 2.04 -9.64 -6.32
C CYS A 119 1.46 -8.33 -6.85
N MET A 120 0.31 -7.91 -6.35
CA MET A 120 -0.38 -6.71 -6.85
C MET A 120 0.41 -5.45 -6.49
N THR A 121 1.06 -5.42 -5.33
CA THR A 121 1.98 -4.34 -4.96
C THR A 121 3.22 -4.34 -5.86
N ALA A 122 3.81 -5.49 -6.16
CA ALA A 122 4.96 -5.59 -7.05
C ALA A 122 4.66 -5.08 -8.47
N VAL A 123 3.48 -5.42 -9.02
CA VAL A 123 3.01 -4.93 -10.32
C VAL A 123 2.91 -3.39 -10.35
N VAL A 124 2.36 -2.78 -9.29
CA VAL A 124 2.31 -1.32 -9.15
C VAL A 124 3.72 -0.72 -9.03
N ASN A 125 4.64 -1.44 -8.39
CA ASN A 125 6.03 -1.01 -8.24
C ASN A 125 6.86 -1.06 -9.54
N CYS A 126 6.38 -1.75 -10.58
CA CYS A 126 6.98 -1.68 -11.92
C CYS A 126 6.76 -0.32 -12.61
N LEU A 127 5.84 0.50 -12.11
CA LEU A 127 5.58 1.84 -12.62
C LEU A 127 6.62 2.86 -12.11
N SER A 128 6.82 3.93 -12.88
CA SER A 128 7.57 5.09 -12.40
C SER A 128 6.93 5.67 -11.12
N PRO A 129 7.69 6.26 -10.19
CA PRO A 129 7.15 6.75 -8.90
C PRO A 129 5.93 7.66 -9.05
N GLY A 130 5.92 8.55 -10.04
CA GLY A 130 4.78 9.44 -10.29
C GLY A 130 3.54 8.75 -10.85
N GLU A 131 3.71 7.72 -11.69
CA GLU A 131 2.60 6.87 -12.18
C GLU A 131 2.06 5.98 -11.05
N ARG A 132 2.97 5.42 -10.23
CA ARG A 132 2.68 4.59 -9.05
C ARG A 132 1.82 5.33 -8.05
N ALA A 133 2.20 6.57 -7.72
CA ALA A 133 1.46 7.42 -6.79
C ALA A 133 0.06 7.75 -7.32
N ALA A 134 -0.05 8.16 -8.59
CA ALA A 134 -1.33 8.46 -9.22
C ALA A 134 -2.26 7.24 -9.23
N PHE A 135 -1.74 6.05 -9.57
CA PHE A 135 -2.52 4.82 -9.58
C PHE A 135 -2.99 4.40 -8.19
N THR A 136 -2.12 4.51 -7.19
CA THR A 136 -2.41 4.13 -5.80
C THR A 136 -3.50 5.03 -5.22
N LEU A 137 -3.41 6.35 -5.39
CA LEU A 137 -4.42 7.29 -4.90
C LEU A 137 -5.78 7.02 -5.56
N ALA A 138 -5.82 6.77 -6.87
CA ALA A 138 -7.06 6.56 -7.61
C ALA A 138 -7.73 5.21 -7.34
N ASN A 139 -6.96 4.12 -7.33
CA ASN A 139 -7.52 2.76 -7.41
C ASN A 139 -7.34 1.96 -6.13
N ILE A 140 -6.57 2.43 -5.14
CA ILE A 140 -6.38 1.72 -3.87
C ILE A 140 -6.91 2.58 -2.72
N ILE A 141 -6.58 3.86 -2.69
CA ILE A 141 -7.10 4.82 -1.70
C ILE A 141 -8.49 5.35 -2.11
N CYS A 142 -8.85 5.25 -3.40
CA CYS A 142 -10.15 5.69 -3.94
C CYS A 142 -10.42 7.19 -3.74
N MET A 143 -9.38 8.01 -3.86
CA MET A 143 -9.45 9.45 -3.74
C MET A 143 -9.96 10.12 -5.02
N GLU A 144 -10.69 11.23 -4.90
CA GLU A 144 -11.12 12.01 -6.06
C GLU A 144 -9.95 12.62 -6.83
N ASP A 145 -10.09 12.75 -8.15
CA ASP A 145 -9.04 13.27 -9.03
C ASP A 145 -8.47 14.63 -8.60
N ALA A 146 -9.31 15.50 -8.02
CA ALA A 146 -8.91 16.84 -7.60
C ALA A 146 -7.97 16.77 -6.39
N ASP A 147 -8.38 16.02 -5.37
CA ASP A 147 -7.62 15.82 -4.14
C ASP A 147 -6.34 15.01 -4.42
N ALA A 148 -6.41 14.01 -5.30
CA ALA A 148 -5.23 13.24 -5.70
C ALA A 148 -4.20 14.12 -6.42
N ALA A 149 -4.63 14.99 -7.34
CA ALA A 149 -3.74 15.94 -8.01
C ALA A 149 -3.10 16.93 -7.00
N GLN A 150 -3.89 17.43 -6.04
CA GLN A 150 -3.41 18.31 -4.98
C GLN A 150 -2.41 17.60 -4.04
N THR A 151 -2.66 16.34 -3.71
CA THR A 151 -1.81 15.47 -2.90
C THR A 151 -0.44 15.29 -3.56
N LEU A 152 -0.43 15.06 -4.87
CA LEU A 152 0.80 14.90 -5.64
C LEU A 152 1.50 16.23 -6.00
N GLY A 153 0.86 17.38 -5.74
CA GLY A 153 1.41 18.70 -6.09
C GLY A 153 1.50 18.97 -7.59
N ILE A 154 0.61 18.39 -8.39
CA ILE A 154 0.59 18.54 -9.86
C ILE A 154 -0.76 19.04 -10.36
N THR A 155 -0.82 19.46 -11.62
CA THR A 155 -2.09 19.85 -12.25
C THR A 155 -3.00 18.64 -12.44
N LYS A 156 -4.32 18.85 -12.40
CA LYS A 156 -5.33 17.79 -12.67
C LYS A 156 -5.13 17.14 -14.04
N SER A 157 -4.69 17.91 -15.04
CA SER A 157 -4.37 17.38 -16.38
C SER A 157 -3.16 16.44 -16.34
N ALA A 158 -2.07 16.84 -15.67
CA ALA A 158 -0.88 16.00 -15.53
C ALA A 158 -1.18 14.71 -14.74
N TYR A 159 -2.00 14.82 -13.69
CA TYR A 159 -2.49 13.66 -12.93
C TYR A 159 -3.24 12.67 -13.81
N LYS A 160 -4.23 13.12 -14.60
CA LYS A 160 -4.99 12.25 -15.50
C LYS A 160 -4.12 11.55 -16.54
N VAL A 161 -3.11 12.25 -17.07
CA VAL A 161 -2.14 11.65 -18.00
C VAL A 161 -1.34 10.54 -17.32
N ARG A 162 -0.82 10.78 -16.10
CA ARG A 162 -0.09 9.75 -15.32
C ARG A 162 -0.98 8.56 -15.00
N LEU A 163 -2.20 8.81 -14.53
CA LEU A 163 -3.16 7.78 -14.18
C LEU A 163 -3.52 6.90 -15.39
N SER A 164 -3.83 7.51 -16.53
CA SER A 164 -4.17 6.77 -17.76
C SER A 164 -3.00 5.89 -18.22
N ARG A 165 -1.76 6.39 -18.17
CA ARG A 165 -0.56 5.60 -18.50
C ARG A 165 -0.35 4.45 -17.54
N ALA A 166 -0.51 4.69 -16.23
CA ALA A 166 -0.39 3.68 -15.20
C ALA A 166 -1.42 2.56 -15.37
N GLN A 167 -2.69 2.93 -15.56
CA GLN A 167 -3.79 2.01 -15.81
C GLN A 167 -3.53 1.15 -17.04
N LYS A 168 -3.11 1.75 -18.16
CA LYS A 168 -2.79 1.01 -19.38
C LYS A 168 -1.68 -0.01 -19.15
N LYS A 169 -0.55 0.40 -18.56
CA LYS A 169 0.59 -0.50 -18.29
C LYS A 169 0.21 -1.69 -17.41
N ILE A 170 -0.54 -1.44 -16.33
CA ILE A 170 -0.98 -2.49 -15.42
C ILE A 170 -1.99 -3.42 -16.11
N THR A 171 -2.94 -2.88 -16.87
CA THR A 171 -3.90 -3.68 -17.62
C THR A 171 -3.22 -4.54 -18.68
N ASP A 172 -2.31 -3.96 -19.49
CA ASP A 172 -1.55 -4.68 -20.52
C ASP A 172 -0.72 -5.84 -19.90
N TYR A 173 -0.23 -5.66 -18.67
CA TYR A 173 0.50 -6.70 -17.95
C TYR A 173 -0.42 -7.79 -17.40
N LEU A 174 -1.47 -7.42 -16.66
CA LEU A 174 -2.31 -8.37 -15.93
C LEU A 174 -3.35 -9.09 -16.79
N ALA A 175 -3.91 -8.42 -17.80
CA ALA A 175 -5.02 -8.95 -18.58
C ALA A 175 -4.76 -10.33 -19.22
N PRO A 176 -3.58 -10.63 -19.80
CA PRO A 176 -3.29 -11.95 -20.37
C PRO A 176 -2.62 -12.92 -19.39
N ARG A 177 -2.44 -12.54 -18.11
CA ARG A 177 -1.59 -13.29 -17.16
C ARG A 177 -2.29 -13.69 -15.88
N CYS A 178 -3.10 -12.82 -15.29
CA CYS A 178 -3.59 -12.99 -13.93
C CYS A 178 -4.91 -13.75 -13.90
N GLU A 179 -4.99 -14.83 -13.12
CA GLU A 179 -6.25 -15.57 -12.97
C GLU A 179 -7.37 -14.67 -12.42
N HIS A 180 -7.06 -13.71 -11.55
CA HIS A 180 -8.08 -12.80 -11.02
C HIS A 180 -8.71 -11.86 -12.05
N VAL A 181 -8.10 -11.71 -13.23
CA VAL A 181 -8.69 -11.00 -14.37
C VAL A 181 -9.50 -11.96 -15.24
N ASP A 182 -8.89 -13.07 -15.65
CA ASP A 182 -9.52 -14.14 -16.44
C ASP A 182 -9.18 -15.51 -15.80
N PRO A 183 -10.16 -16.35 -15.43
CA PRO A 183 -9.90 -17.69 -14.90
C PRO A 183 -9.05 -18.60 -15.80
N LEU A 184 -9.01 -18.34 -17.11
CA LEU A 184 -8.25 -19.09 -18.11
C LEU A 184 -6.78 -18.64 -18.20
N ASN A 185 -6.42 -17.53 -17.54
CA ASN A 185 -5.06 -17.05 -17.54
C ASN A 185 -4.08 -18.00 -16.82
N PRO A 186 -2.79 -17.99 -17.21
CA PRO A 186 -1.81 -18.96 -16.74
C PRO A 186 -1.31 -18.74 -15.30
N CYS A 187 -1.33 -17.51 -14.77
CA CYS A 187 -0.82 -17.23 -13.43
C CYS A 187 -1.85 -17.57 -12.36
N ARG A 188 -1.58 -18.61 -11.56
CA ARG A 188 -2.42 -19.05 -10.45
C ARG A 188 -1.77 -18.81 -9.11
N CYS A 189 -2.37 -18.00 -8.24
CA CYS A 189 -1.84 -17.64 -6.92
C CYS A 189 -1.39 -18.87 -6.10
N PRO A 190 -2.17 -19.98 -6.01
CA PRO A 190 -1.73 -21.17 -5.27
C PRO A 190 -0.42 -21.78 -5.77
N ALA A 191 -0.12 -21.68 -7.07
CA ALA A 191 1.11 -22.18 -7.65
C ALA A 191 2.30 -21.23 -7.46
N ARG A 192 2.06 -20.01 -6.95
CA ARG A 192 3.08 -18.98 -6.74
C ARG A 192 3.51 -18.83 -5.29
N VAL A 193 2.69 -19.24 -4.34
CA VAL A 193 2.98 -19.14 -2.90
C VAL A 193 4.35 -19.70 -2.56
N GLY A 194 4.69 -20.91 -3.04
CA GLY A 194 5.98 -21.53 -2.72
C GLY A 194 7.18 -20.73 -3.23
N THR A 195 7.13 -20.25 -4.48
CA THR A 195 8.18 -19.39 -5.05
C THR A 195 8.26 -18.06 -4.30
N ALA A 196 7.10 -17.47 -3.97
CA ALA A 196 7.02 -16.20 -3.26
C ALA A 196 7.64 -16.29 -1.85
N VAL A 197 7.39 -17.36 -1.10
CA VAL A 197 8.03 -17.60 0.21
C VAL A 197 9.54 -17.76 0.04
N ARG A 198 10.00 -18.63 -0.86
CA ARG A 198 11.45 -18.90 -1.05
C ARG A 198 12.24 -17.67 -1.47
N LYS A 199 11.63 -16.80 -2.27
CA LYS A 199 12.23 -15.56 -2.76
C LYS A 199 12.01 -14.38 -1.81
N GLY A 200 11.30 -14.58 -0.69
CA GLY A 200 11.05 -13.55 0.32
C GLY A 200 10.01 -12.50 -0.08
N PHE A 201 9.19 -12.73 -1.12
CA PHE A 201 8.09 -11.83 -1.49
C PHE A 201 6.96 -11.83 -0.45
N ILE A 202 6.78 -12.95 0.24
CA ILE A 202 5.76 -13.13 1.29
C ILE A 202 6.39 -13.83 2.49
N ARG A 203 5.95 -13.49 3.70
CA ARG A 203 6.42 -14.15 4.92
C ARG A 203 5.84 -15.57 5.00
N SER A 204 6.64 -16.53 5.45
CA SER A 204 6.11 -17.82 5.92
C SER A 204 5.35 -17.59 7.23
N THR A 205 4.24 -18.28 7.45
CA THR A 205 3.44 -18.19 8.67
C THR A 205 4.30 -18.42 9.93
N GLY A 206 4.59 -17.34 10.67
CA GLY A 206 4.79 -17.39 12.11
C GLY A 206 3.45 -17.04 12.73
N GLU A 207 2.90 -17.93 13.56
CA GLU A 207 1.65 -17.81 14.34
C GLU A 207 0.58 -16.88 13.74
N VAL A 208 -0.34 -17.46 12.95
CA VAL A 208 -1.48 -16.73 12.38
C VAL A 208 -2.40 -16.24 13.51
N GLN A 209 -2.27 -14.98 13.92
CA GLN A 209 -3.31 -14.29 14.67
C GLN A 209 -4.36 -13.77 13.69
N ILE A 210 -5.53 -14.40 13.66
CA ILE A 210 -6.69 -13.94 12.88
C ILE A 210 -7.17 -12.61 13.48
N ARG A 211 -6.56 -11.49 13.09
CA ARG A 211 -6.96 -10.14 13.56
C ARG A 211 -8.19 -9.58 12.84
N SER A 212 -8.74 -10.31 11.86
CA SER A 212 -10.08 -10.10 11.32
C SER A 212 -10.50 -11.35 10.56
N ALA A 213 -11.80 -11.63 10.44
CA ALA A 213 -12.29 -12.59 9.46
C ALA A 213 -11.86 -12.07 8.08
N VAL A 214 -10.84 -12.69 7.49
CA VAL A 214 -10.55 -12.50 6.07
C VAL A 214 -11.79 -13.08 5.39
N GLU A 215 -12.70 -12.22 4.90
CA GLU A 215 -13.69 -12.71 3.96
C GLU A 215 -12.90 -13.33 2.80
N PRO A 216 -13.01 -14.66 2.60
CA PRO A 216 -12.29 -15.29 1.52
C PRO A 216 -12.74 -14.57 0.26
N PHE A 217 -11.80 -13.98 -0.48
CA PHE A 217 -12.10 -13.63 -1.85
C PHE A 217 -12.42 -14.95 -2.53
N GLY A 218 -13.71 -15.25 -2.67
CA GLY A 218 -14.19 -16.48 -3.25
C GLY A 218 -13.48 -16.72 -4.58
N ARG A 219 -13.28 -18.01 -4.92
CA ARG A 219 -12.72 -18.40 -6.21
C ARG A 219 -13.66 -17.92 -7.31
N TYR A 220 -13.39 -16.70 -7.80
CA TYR A 220 -14.06 -16.02 -8.91
C TYR A 220 -15.54 -15.70 -8.67
N GLY A 221 -15.98 -14.46 -8.93
CA GLY A 221 -17.40 -14.12 -9.08
C GLY A 221 -18.39 -14.52 -7.96
N ALA A 222 -17.96 -15.07 -6.83
CA ALA A 222 -18.82 -15.81 -5.90
C ALA A 222 -19.63 -14.92 -4.95
N GLY A 223 -20.41 -14.01 -5.52
CA GLY A 223 -21.76 -13.78 -5.03
C GLY A 223 -22.70 -14.66 -5.87
N PRO A 224 -23.85 -15.11 -5.32
CA PRO A 224 -24.87 -15.79 -6.11
C PRO A 224 -25.22 -14.96 -7.36
N GLY A 225 -25.01 -15.50 -8.56
CA GLY A 225 -25.41 -14.87 -9.83
C GLY A 225 -24.32 -14.19 -10.69
N ASN A 226 -23.04 -14.34 -10.37
CA ASN A 226 -21.92 -13.74 -11.14
C ASN A 226 -20.99 -14.77 -11.81
N GLU A 227 -21.46 -16.01 -11.98
CA GLU A 227 -20.69 -17.13 -12.55
C GLU A 227 -20.32 -16.90 -14.03
N ASP A 228 -21.09 -16.06 -14.74
CA ASP A 228 -20.89 -15.70 -16.15
C ASP A 228 -20.38 -14.26 -16.37
N ALA A 229 -19.95 -13.57 -15.31
CA ALA A 229 -19.49 -12.18 -15.44
C ALA A 229 -18.14 -12.12 -16.17
N PRO A 230 -18.00 -11.31 -17.25
CA PRO A 230 -16.78 -11.21 -18.02
C PRO A 230 -15.63 -10.64 -17.18
N LEU A 231 -14.41 -10.87 -17.68
CA LEU A 231 -13.11 -10.31 -17.25
C LEU A 231 -13.23 -9.23 -16.17
N ARG A 232 -12.68 -9.48 -14.98
CA ARG A 232 -12.70 -8.45 -13.92
C ARG A 232 -11.88 -7.25 -14.39
N ASP A 233 -12.52 -6.09 -14.34
CA ASP A 233 -11.85 -4.81 -14.51
C ASP A 233 -10.66 -4.72 -13.54
N VAL A 234 -9.47 -4.45 -14.07
CA VAL A 234 -8.23 -4.51 -13.28
C VAL A 234 -8.28 -3.54 -12.11
N GLN A 235 -8.84 -2.34 -12.33
CA GLN A 235 -8.98 -1.32 -11.30
C GLN A 235 -9.91 -1.80 -10.18
N SER A 236 -10.99 -2.53 -10.51
CA SER A 236 -11.86 -3.15 -9.50
C SER A 236 -11.11 -4.15 -8.59
N ILE A 237 -10.10 -4.86 -9.11
CA ILE A 237 -9.28 -5.77 -8.29
C ILE A 237 -8.46 -4.97 -7.27
N TYR A 238 -7.88 -3.84 -7.70
CA TYR A 238 -7.10 -2.96 -6.83
C TYR A 238 -7.95 -2.25 -5.76
N ARG A 239 -9.17 -1.81 -6.12
CA ARG A 239 -10.08 -1.13 -5.17
C ARG A 239 -10.53 -2.06 -4.04
N ASN A 240 -10.55 -3.35 -4.31
CA ASN A 240 -10.89 -4.39 -3.35
C ASN A 240 -9.63 -5.14 -2.87
N LEU A 241 -8.45 -4.54 -2.94
CA LEU A 241 -7.28 -5.14 -2.31
C LEU A 241 -7.43 -5.02 -0.79
N PRO A 242 -7.20 -6.11 -0.04
CA PRO A 242 -7.17 -6.00 1.40
C PRO A 242 -6.06 -5.04 1.86
N LEU A 243 -6.21 -4.48 3.05
CA LEU A 243 -5.19 -3.64 3.68
C LEU A 243 -3.93 -4.47 3.97
N PRO A 244 -2.71 -3.96 3.74
CA PRO A 244 -1.49 -4.69 4.08
C PRO A 244 -1.33 -4.79 5.60
N ASP A 245 -0.74 -5.91 6.06
CA ASP A 245 -0.43 -6.08 7.48
C ASP A 245 0.75 -5.17 7.91
N PRO A 246 0.56 -4.26 8.86
CA PRO A 246 1.64 -3.41 9.35
C PRO A 246 2.61 -4.18 10.26
N PRO A 247 3.83 -3.67 10.48
CA PRO A 247 4.65 -4.13 11.59
C PRO A 247 3.86 -4.05 12.90
N GLU A 248 3.94 -5.10 13.74
CA GLU A 248 3.06 -5.29 14.90
C GLU A 248 3.10 -4.14 15.91
N ASP A 249 4.23 -3.43 15.98
CA ASP A 249 4.52 -2.36 16.93
C ASP A 249 4.51 -0.96 16.30
N LEU A 250 4.19 -0.83 15.01
CA LEU A 250 4.39 0.44 14.29
C LEU A 250 3.63 1.60 14.96
N ARG A 251 2.35 1.39 15.27
CA ARG A 251 1.50 2.42 15.88
C ARG A 251 1.99 2.73 17.30
N GLU A 252 2.22 1.70 18.10
CA GLU A 252 2.69 1.80 19.47
C GLU A 252 4.02 2.55 19.55
N ARG A 253 4.94 2.27 18.61
CA ARG A 253 6.23 2.93 18.49
C ARG A 253 6.10 4.41 18.14
N ILE A 254 5.22 4.77 17.21
CA ILE A 254 4.96 6.19 16.85
C ILE A 254 4.38 6.94 18.05
N VAL A 255 3.40 6.35 18.74
CA VAL A 255 2.78 6.97 19.93
C VAL A 255 3.78 7.10 21.07
N ALA A 256 4.60 6.09 21.31
CA ALA A 256 5.63 6.13 22.36
C ALA A 256 6.65 7.25 22.12
N LYS A 257 7.13 7.43 20.88
CA LYS A 257 8.03 8.55 20.51
C LYS A 257 7.39 9.91 20.76
N LEU A 258 6.10 10.04 20.42
CA LEU A 258 5.34 11.27 20.66
C LEU A 258 5.21 11.59 22.15
N GLU A 259 4.88 10.59 22.97
CA GLU A 259 4.70 10.75 24.42
C GLU A 259 6.03 10.93 25.19
N ALA A 260 7.12 10.37 24.68
CA ALA A 260 8.47 10.56 25.23
C ALA A 260 9.03 11.96 24.98
N GLY A 261 8.40 12.76 24.10
CA GLY A 261 8.89 14.08 23.72
C GLY A 261 10.09 14.03 22.76
N ASP A 262 10.35 12.90 22.10
CA ASP A 262 11.47 12.72 21.17
C ASP A 262 11.49 13.76 20.04
N TRP A 263 10.32 14.32 19.72
CA TRP A 263 10.14 15.30 18.65
C TRP A 263 10.13 16.76 19.14
N ASP A 264 10.11 16.99 20.45
CA ASP A 264 9.97 18.33 21.02
C ASP A 264 11.23 19.18 20.74
N GLY A 265 12.42 18.60 20.90
CA GLY A 265 13.68 19.28 20.56
C GLY A 265 13.80 19.62 19.06
N LEU A 266 13.21 18.79 18.19
CA LEU A 266 13.16 19.09 16.74
C LEU A 266 12.19 20.22 16.43
N LEU A 267 11.09 20.34 17.18
CA LEU A 267 10.14 21.43 17.07
C LEU A 267 10.77 22.77 17.46
N GLU A 268 11.52 22.80 18.56
CA GLU A 268 12.24 23.99 19.02
C GLU A 268 13.28 24.45 17.98
N ALA A 269 14.09 23.52 17.45
CA ALA A 269 15.06 23.82 16.40
C ALA A 269 14.37 24.38 15.13
N ALA A 270 13.28 23.76 14.68
CA ALA A 270 12.55 24.21 13.49
C ALA A 270 11.91 25.61 13.66
N GLN A 271 11.57 26.02 14.88
CA GLN A 271 11.05 27.35 15.18
C GLN A 271 12.15 28.43 15.20
N GLN A 272 13.36 28.05 15.61
CA GLN A 272 14.53 28.94 15.62
C GLN A 272 15.06 29.22 14.21
N ASP A 273 15.09 28.21 13.33
CA ASP A 273 15.53 28.37 11.93
C ASP A 273 14.53 29.11 11.03
N GLY A 274 13.28 29.24 11.48
CA GLY A 274 12.20 29.93 10.76
C GLY A 274 11.96 31.39 11.18
N SER A 275 12.75 31.92 12.12
CA SER A 275 12.71 33.32 12.60
C SER A 275 13.85 34.14 12.02
#